data_AF-A0A327X288-F1
#
_entry.id   AF-A0A327X288-F1
#
_cell.length_a   1.000
_cell.length_b   1.000
_cell.length_c   1.000
_cell.angle_alpha   90.00
_cell.angle_beta   90.00
_cell.angle_gamma   90.00
#
_symmetry.space_group_name_H-M   'P 1'
#
loop_
_entity.id
_entity.type
_entity.pdbx_description
1 polymer ?
#
loop_
_entity_poly.entity_id
_entity_poly.type
_entity_poly.pdbx_seq_one_letter_code
_entity_poly.pdbx_strand_id
1 'polypeptide(L)'
;MLVIMKRFLVVLLTVFTSFSLVSCDPLDKKYNKEQYSEVMAEHADSASRSAFNRAMVDNEINDIRNEDFTYQELIDQGKTLQRKEQPGKSVAR
;
A
#
# COMPACT_ATOMS: atom_id res chain seq x y z
N MET A 1 20.00 39.04 22.55
CA MET A 1 19.20 38.86 21.31
C MET A 1 19.57 37.58 20.54
N LEU A 2 20.86 37.24 20.40
CA LEU A 2 21.34 36.06 19.65
C LEU A 2 20.79 34.69 20.15
N VAL A 3 20.57 34.54 21.46
CA VAL A 3 20.09 33.29 22.08
C VAL A 3 18.62 32.97 21.75
N ILE A 4 17.79 34.01 21.59
CA ILE A 4 16.35 33.88 21.30
C ILE A 4 16.17 33.41 19.85
N MET A 5 16.96 33.96 18.91
CA MET A 5 16.94 33.57 17.49
C MET A 5 17.34 32.10 17.28
N LYS A 6 18.31 31.61 18.05
CA LYS A 6 18.79 30.22 17.99
C LYS A 6 17.76 29.22 18.55
N ARG A 7 17.04 29.60 19.61
CA ARG A 7 15.94 28.78 20.18
C ARG A 7 14.73 28.72 19.25
N PHE A 8 14.39 29.83 18.59
CA PHE A 8 13.34 29.85 17.55
C PHE A 8 13.71 28.98 16.33
N LEU A 9 14.96 29.01 15.89
CA LEU A 9 15.43 28.20 14.77
C LEU A 9 15.32 26.70 15.05
N VAL A 10 15.66 26.26 16.27
CA VAL A 10 15.57 24.85 16.69
C VAL A 10 14.12 24.37 16.74
N VAL A 11 13.21 25.19 17.28
CA VAL A 11 11.77 24.87 17.32
C VAL A 11 11.20 24.74 15.90
N LEU A 12 11.57 25.65 15.00
CA LEU A 12 11.12 25.62 13.60
C LEU A 12 11.62 24.37 12.87
N LEU A 13 12.87 23.97 13.10
CA LEU A 13 13.46 22.74 12.54
C LEU A 13 12.77 21.47 13.05
N THR A 14 12.46 21.40 14.35
CA THR A 14 11.75 20.24 14.92
C THR A 14 10.32 20.11 14.39
N VAL A 15 9.62 21.23 14.15
CA VAL A 15 8.26 21.20 13.60
C VAL A 15 8.26 20.76 12.13
N PHE A 16 9.24 21.21 11.33
CA PHE A 16 9.37 20.78 9.93
C PHE A 16 9.71 19.28 9.79
N THR A 17 10.54 18.72 10.66
CA THR A 17 10.86 17.28 10.62
C THR A 17 9.68 16.39 10.96
N SER A 18 8.71 16.87 11.75
CA SER A 18 7.48 16.11 12.07
C SER A 18 6.44 16.10 10.95
N PHE A 19 6.48 17.03 10.00
CA PHE A 19 5.51 17.10 8.90
C PHE A 19 5.84 16.18 7.71
N SER A 20 7.06 15.68 7.60
CA SER A 20 7.47 14.81 6.49
C SER A 20 6.99 13.36 6.60
N LEU A 21 6.39 12.96 7.72
CA LEU A 21 5.96 11.58 7.97
C LEU A 21 4.47 11.30 7.69
N VAL A 22 3.75 12.28 7.12
CA VAL A 22 2.34 12.11 6.71
C VAL A 22 2.25 11.98 5.18
N SER A 23 3.10 11.16 4.58
CA SER A 23 2.86 10.72 3.20
C SER A 23 1.83 9.60 3.26
N CYS A 24 0.57 9.93 2.99
CA CYS A 24 -0.49 8.94 2.83
C CYS A 24 -0.22 8.18 1.52
N ASP A 25 0.12 6.89 1.60
CA ASP A 25 0.32 6.05 0.41
C ASP A 25 -1.03 5.91 -0.32
N PRO A 26 -1.13 6.21 -1.63
CA PRO A 26 -2.35 5.99 -2.40
C PRO A 26 -2.88 4.56 -2.33
N LEU A 27 -2.02 3.56 -2.04
CA LEU A 27 -2.44 2.18 -1.83
C LEU A 27 -3.24 1.95 -0.55
N ASP A 28 -3.08 2.81 0.46
CA ASP A 28 -3.85 2.74 1.72
C ASP A 28 -5.28 3.28 1.58
N LYS A 29 -5.64 3.81 0.40
CA LYS A 29 -7.01 4.25 0.12
C LYS A 29 -7.90 3.05 -0.23
N LYS A 30 -9.21 3.18 0.06
CA LYS A 30 -10.22 2.22 -0.38
C LYS A 30 -10.16 2.04 -1.89
N TYR A 31 -10.30 0.79 -2.34
CA TYR A 31 -10.36 0.46 -3.74
C TYR A 31 -11.50 1.22 -4.42
N ASN A 32 -11.15 1.94 -5.47
CA ASN A 32 -12.09 2.56 -6.38
C ASN A 32 -11.80 2.09 -7.81
N LYS A 33 -12.80 1.49 -8.44
CA LYS A 33 -12.72 0.99 -9.81
C LYS A 33 -12.32 2.07 -10.83
N GLU A 34 -12.79 3.30 -10.64
CA GLU A 34 -12.52 4.43 -11.52
C GLU A 34 -11.06 4.91 -11.41
N GLN A 35 -10.46 4.81 -10.22
CA GLN A 35 -9.08 5.23 -9.97
C GLN A 35 -8.05 4.12 -10.14
N TYR A 36 -8.50 2.88 -10.37
CA TYR A 36 -7.63 1.70 -10.46
C TYR A 36 -6.45 1.90 -11.42
N SER A 37 -6.69 2.39 -12.63
CA SER A 37 -5.65 2.51 -13.65
C SER A 37 -4.55 3.49 -13.25
N GLU A 38 -4.91 4.58 -12.59
CA GLU A 38 -3.96 5.60 -12.12
C GLU A 38 -3.17 5.06 -10.93
N VAL A 39 -3.87 4.63 -9.87
CA VAL A 39 -3.26 4.20 -8.62
C VAL A 39 -2.32 3.02 -8.83
N MET A 40 -2.75 2.00 -9.58
CA MET A 40 -1.96 0.79 -9.76
C MET A 40 -0.83 0.95 -10.79
N ALA A 41 -0.91 1.90 -11.71
CA ALA A 41 0.18 2.14 -12.66
C ALA A 41 1.34 2.90 -12.01
N GLU A 42 1.02 3.86 -11.12
CA GLU A 42 2.02 4.72 -10.49
C GLU A 42 2.58 4.13 -9.19
N HIS A 43 1.77 3.40 -8.41
CA HIS A 43 2.15 3.00 -7.05
C HIS A 43 2.32 1.49 -6.86
N ALA A 44 2.03 0.66 -7.86
CA ALA A 44 2.16 -0.80 -7.76
C ALA A 44 3.06 -1.40 -8.85
N ASP A 45 4.03 -2.21 -8.42
CA ASP A 45 4.84 -3.01 -9.34
C ASP A 45 4.04 -4.13 -10.02
N SER A 46 4.67 -4.86 -10.94
CA SER A 46 4.00 -5.95 -11.67
C SER A 46 3.55 -7.09 -10.75
N ALA A 47 4.33 -7.40 -9.71
CA ALA A 47 4.00 -8.45 -8.75
C ALA A 47 2.78 -8.08 -7.91
N SER A 48 2.71 -6.84 -7.44
CA SER A 48 1.61 -6.29 -6.65
C SER A 48 0.33 -6.20 -7.47
N ARG A 49 0.42 -5.77 -8.74
CA ARG A 49 -0.73 -5.82 -9.67
C ARG A 49 -1.24 -7.24 -9.91
N SER A 50 -0.34 -8.22 -10.05
CA SER A 50 -0.72 -9.62 -10.17
C SER A 50 -1.42 -10.14 -8.92
N ALA A 51 -0.90 -9.82 -7.74
CA ALA A 51 -1.51 -10.19 -6.47
C ALA A 51 -2.90 -9.55 -6.30
N PHE A 52 -3.01 -8.24 -6.54
CA PHE A 52 -4.28 -7.51 -6.53
C PHE A 52 -5.34 -8.20 -7.40
N ASN A 53 -4.99 -8.49 -8.67
CA ASN A 53 -5.91 -9.18 -9.59
C ASN A 53 -6.35 -10.55 -9.07
N ARG A 54 -5.46 -11.28 -8.37
CA ARG A 54 -5.80 -12.56 -7.76
C ARG A 54 -6.84 -12.40 -6.65
N ALA A 55 -6.68 -11.41 -5.78
CA ALA A 55 -7.65 -11.13 -4.73
C ALA A 55 -9.00 -10.69 -5.28
N MET A 56 -9.02 -9.84 -6.32
CA MET A 56 -10.26 -9.39 -6.96
C MET A 56 -11.12 -10.57 -7.44
N VAL A 57 -10.48 -11.56 -8.09
CA VAL A 57 -11.15 -12.76 -8.60
C VAL A 57 -11.59 -13.67 -7.46
N ASP A 58 -10.76 -13.88 -6.45
CA ASP A 58 -11.12 -14.72 -5.29
C ASP A 58 -12.31 -14.12 -4.52
N ASN A 59 -12.32 -12.80 -4.32
CA ASN A 59 -13.42 -12.10 -3.69
C ASN A 59 -14.70 -12.18 -4.53
N GLU A 60 -14.62 -12.06 -5.85
CA GLU A 60 -15.76 -12.23 -6.75
C GLU A 60 -16.36 -13.64 -6.66
N ILE A 61 -15.52 -14.68 -6.59
CA ILE A 61 -15.96 -16.08 -6.40
C ILE A 61 -16.69 -16.28 -5.06
N ASN A 62 -16.25 -15.57 -4.02
CA ASN A 62 -16.78 -15.71 -2.67
C ASN A 62 -17.86 -14.66 -2.30
N ASP A 63 -18.38 -13.91 -3.28
CA ASP A 63 -19.38 -12.84 -3.07
C ASP A 63 -18.93 -11.76 -2.06
N ILE A 64 -17.64 -11.42 -2.10
CA ILE A 64 -17.02 -10.39 -1.27
C ILE A 64 -16.83 -9.12 -2.11
N ARG A 65 -17.27 -7.98 -1.58
CA ARG A 65 -17.14 -6.68 -2.26
C ARG A 65 -15.71 -6.14 -2.13
N ASN A 66 -15.04 -5.93 -3.25
CA ASN A 66 -13.67 -5.43 -3.27
C ASN A 66 -13.54 -3.99 -2.75
N GLU A 67 -14.58 -3.17 -2.89
CA GLU A 67 -14.64 -1.78 -2.40
C GLU A 67 -14.68 -1.67 -0.86
N ASP A 68 -14.85 -2.79 -0.16
CA ASP A 68 -14.76 -2.82 1.29
C ASP A 68 -13.31 -2.79 1.78
N PHE A 69 -12.34 -3.05 0.90
CA PHE A 69 -10.91 -3.07 1.19
C PHE A 69 -10.15 -1.90 0.54
N THR A 70 -8.94 -1.68 1.03
CA THR A 70 -7.92 -0.83 0.40
C THR A 70 -7.19 -1.56 -0.73
N TYR A 71 -6.49 -0.80 -1.58
CA TYR A 71 -5.62 -1.44 -2.60
C TYR A 71 -4.55 -2.30 -1.95
N GLN A 72 -3.94 -1.83 -0.86
CA GLN A 72 -2.91 -2.56 -0.13
C GLN A 72 -3.44 -3.86 0.48
N GLU A 73 -4.63 -3.85 1.10
CA GLU A 73 -5.25 -5.06 1.63
C GLU A 73 -5.54 -6.09 0.54
N LEU A 74 -6.03 -5.67 -0.63
CA LEU A 74 -6.25 -6.56 -1.77
C LEU A 74 -4.93 -7.13 -2.32
N ILE A 75 -3.87 -6.34 -2.37
CA ILE A 75 -2.53 -6.83 -2.73
C ILE A 75 -2.07 -7.91 -1.73
N ASP A 76 -2.25 -7.69 -0.43
CA ASP A 76 -1.77 -8.61 0.60
C ASP A 76 -2.61 -9.89 0.71
N GLN A 77 -3.92 -9.80 0.47
CA GLN A 77 -4.79 -10.97 0.24
C GLN A 77 -4.27 -11.79 -0.94
N GLY A 78 -3.99 -11.13 -2.07
CA GLY A 78 -3.46 -11.77 -3.28
C GLY A 78 -2.13 -12.48 -3.07
N LYS A 79 -1.20 -11.84 -2.37
CA LYS A 79 0.09 -12.47 -1.99
C LYS A 79 -0.13 -13.71 -1.12
N THR A 80 -1.14 -13.67 -0.23
CA THR A 80 -1.48 -14.80 0.63
C THR A 80 -2.04 -15.97 -0.18
N LEU A 81 -2.91 -15.71 -1.15
CA LEU A 81 -3.43 -16.73 -2.07
C LEU A 81 -2.32 -17.36 -2.90
N GLN A 82 -1.45 -16.54 -3.49
CA GLN A 82 -0.30 -17.01 -4.27
C GLN A 82 0.65 -17.91 -3.46
N ARG A 83 0.86 -17.61 -2.17
CA ARG A 83 1.66 -18.47 -1.28
C ARG A 83 0.96 -19.80 -0.98
N LYS A 84 -0.36 -19.79 -0.75
CA LYS A 84 -1.15 -21.01 -0.48
C LYS A 84 -1.16 -21.96 -1.68
N GLU A 85 -1.08 -21.42 -2.89
CA GLU A 85 -1.01 -22.17 -4.16
C GLU A 85 0.39 -22.71 -4.48
N GLN A 86 1.41 -22.35 -3.70
CA GLN A 86 2.75 -22.93 -3.78
C GLN A 86 3.06 -23.94 -2.64
N PRO A 87 2.23 -24.96 -2.36
CA PRO A 87 2.62 -25.98 -1.41
C PRO A 87 3.64 -26.91 -2.10
N GLY A 88 4.94 -26.59 -1.96
CA GLY A 88 6.01 -27.53 -2.28
C GLY A 88 6.98 -27.17 -3.39
N LYS A 89 7.52 -25.94 -3.46
CA LYS A 89 8.86 -25.74 -4.07
C LYS A 89 9.98 -26.19 -3.12
N SER A 90 9.90 -27.42 -2.61
CA SER A 90 11.10 -28.24 -2.43
C SER A 90 11.40 -28.87 -3.79
N VAL A 91 11.82 -28.05 -4.75
CA VAL A 91 12.50 -28.60 -5.92
C VAL A 91 13.84 -29.09 -5.36
N ALA A 92 13.98 -30.41 -5.28
CA ALA A 92 15.25 -31.04 -4.98
C ALA A 92 16.33 -30.45 -5.90
N ARG A 93 17.47 -30.21 -5.26
CA ARG A 93 18.69 -29.58 -5.75
C ARG A 93 19.18 -30.08 -7.11
#